data_AF-A0A955Z575-F1
#
_entry.id   AF-A0A955Z575-F1
#
_cell.length_a   1.000
_cell.length_b   1.000
_cell.length_c   1.000
_cell.angle_alpha   90.00
_cell.angle_beta   90.00
_cell.angle_gamma   90.00
#
_symmetry.space_group_name_H-M   'P 1'
#
loop_
_entity.id
_entity.type
_entity.pdbx_description
1 polymer ?
#
loop_
_entity_poly.entity_id
_entity_poly.type
_entity_poly.pdbx_seq_one_letter_code
_entity_poly.pdbx_strand_id
1 'polypeptide(L)'
;MSAKQKIEGLTNAWYGFELFGGLIALYQNGIGVFSLISTALSTAFGLFLVWFLGRRLLAKSGLWRAILLVLSGFGAVAGTLATGKLAWTFLQTFSFGLLVNAILAGIIVYMNARSFRVLTDKSVRAYFA
;
A
#
# COMPACT_ATOMS: atom_id res chain seq x y z
N MET A 1 13.66 6.62 17.13
CA MET A 1 12.47 7.19 16.45
C MET A 1 11.27 7.15 17.38
N SER A 2 10.54 8.25 17.48
CA SER A 2 9.27 8.30 18.23
C SER A 2 8.15 7.53 17.50
N ALA A 3 7.10 7.13 18.23
CA ALA A 3 5.93 6.47 17.65
C ALA A 3 5.28 7.31 16.54
N LYS A 4 5.17 8.62 16.77
CA LYS A 4 4.68 9.60 15.79
C LYS A 4 5.50 9.57 14.50
N GLN A 5 6.84 9.62 14.61
CA GLN A 5 7.73 9.55 13.44
C GLN A 5 7.60 8.23 12.67
N LYS A 6 7.36 7.11 13.37
CA LYS A 6 7.13 5.82 12.71
C LYS A 6 5.82 5.80 11.92
N ILE A 7 4.75 6.37 12.47
CA ILE A 7 3.45 6.50 11.78
C ILE A 7 3.60 7.44 10.57
N GLU A 8 4.21 8.61 10.74
CA GLU A 8 4.43 9.57 9.65
C GLU A 8 5.31 8.96 8.54
N GLY A 9 6.39 8.25 8.91
CA GLY A 9 7.23 7.53 7.97
C GLY A 9 6.48 6.42 7.22
N LEU A 10 5.54 5.75 7.87
CA LEU A 10 4.66 4.76 7.23
C LEU A 10 3.69 5.44 6.25
N THR A 11 3.03 6.52 6.68
CA THR A 11 2.10 7.29 5.84
C THR A 11 2.81 7.86 4.60
N ASN A 12 4.02 8.40 4.78
CA ASN A 12 4.82 8.91 3.66
C ASN A 12 5.23 7.83 2.66
N ALA A 13 5.52 6.61 3.14
CA ALA A 13 5.81 5.48 2.25
C ALA A 13 4.57 5.10 1.42
N TRP A 14 3.37 5.14 2.01
CA TRP A 14 2.12 4.90 1.30
C TRP A 14 1.78 6.02 0.30
N TYR A 15 2.04 7.29 0.62
CA TYR A 15 1.90 8.37 -0.38
C TYR A 15 2.81 8.16 -1.58
N GLY A 16 4.08 7.79 -1.34
CA GLY A 16 5.00 7.45 -2.41
C GLY A 16 4.47 6.31 -3.26
N PHE A 17 4.00 5.24 -2.62
CA PHE A 17 3.41 4.09 -3.32
C PHE A 17 2.23 4.48 -4.23
N GLU A 18 1.28 5.28 -3.74
CA GLU A 18 0.12 5.73 -4.53
C GLU A 18 0.52 6.62 -5.72
N LEU A 19 1.47 7.54 -5.52
CA LEU A 19 1.97 8.42 -6.59
C LEU A 19 2.68 7.62 -7.69
N PHE A 20 3.61 6.73 -7.32
CA PHE A 20 4.31 5.89 -8.28
C PHE A 20 3.36 4.88 -8.95
N GLY A 21 2.41 4.33 -8.19
CA GLY A 21 1.36 3.44 -8.72
C GLY A 21 0.50 4.14 -9.77
N GLY A 22 0.11 5.40 -9.54
CA GLY A 22 -0.59 6.22 -10.52
C GLY A 22 0.20 6.42 -11.82
N LEU A 23 1.51 6.70 -11.73
CA LEU A 23 2.36 6.82 -12.91
C LEU A 23 2.44 5.53 -13.71
N ILE A 24 2.55 4.39 -13.03
CA ILE A 24 2.60 3.08 -13.70
C ILE A 24 1.24 2.75 -14.32
N ALA A 25 0.13 3.09 -13.65
CA ALA A 25 -1.22 2.92 -14.20
C ALA A 25 -1.43 3.76 -15.47
N LEU A 26 -0.88 4.98 -15.55
CA LEU A 26 -0.90 5.77 -16.79
C LEU A 26 -0.13 5.09 -17.92
N TYR A 27 1.05 4.55 -17.62
CA TYR A 27 1.84 3.81 -18.61
C TYR A 27 1.11 2.55 -19.12
N GLN A 28 0.45 1.81 -18.23
CA GLN A 28 -0.25 0.57 -18.60
C GLN A 28 -1.57 0.80 -19.35
N ASN A 29 -2.34 1.83 -18.99
CA ASN A 29 -3.65 2.11 -19.59
C ASN A 29 -3.59 3.02 -20.82
N GLY A 30 -2.43 3.61 -21.14
CA GLY A 30 -2.24 4.52 -22.26
C GLY A 30 -2.77 5.94 -22.04
N ILE A 31 -2.53 6.83 -23.00
CA ILE A 31 -2.84 8.28 -22.93
C ILE A 31 -4.21 8.59 -23.57
N GLY A 32 -5.26 7.95 -23.09
CA GLY A 32 -6.64 8.29 -23.42
C GLY A 32 -7.22 9.29 -22.42
N VAL A 33 -8.15 10.15 -22.84
CA VAL A 33 -8.80 11.11 -21.91
C VAL A 33 -9.50 10.37 -20.75
N PHE A 34 -10.20 9.27 -21.04
CA PHE A 34 -10.86 8.47 -20.01
C PHE A 34 -9.87 7.72 -19.09
N SER A 35 -8.73 7.24 -19.60
CA SER A 35 -7.71 6.59 -18.78
C SER A 35 -6.96 7.59 -17.88
N LEU A 36 -6.73 8.80 -18.38
CA LEU A 36 -6.19 9.91 -17.58
C LEU A 36 -7.13 10.28 -16.43
N ILE A 37 -8.42 10.46 -16.72
CA ILE A 37 -9.42 10.79 -15.69
C ILE A 37 -9.55 9.66 -14.68
N SER A 38 -9.68 8.41 -15.11
CA SER A 38 -9.83 7.28 -14.19
C SER A 38 -8.60 7.09 -13.31
N THR A 39 -7.39 7.27 -13.86
CA THR A 39 -6.14 7.20 -13.10
C THR A 39 -5.99 8.37 -12.14
N ALA A 40 -6.33 9.59 -12.57
CA ALA A 40 -6.30 10.75 -11.68
C ALA A 40 -7.26 10.58 -10.49
N LEU A 41 -8.49 10.10 -10.75
CA LEU A 41 -9.48 9.85 -9.70
C LEU A 41 -9.04 8.73 -8.76
N SER A 42 -8.51 7.62 -9.28
CA SER A 42 -8.07 6.51 -8.44
C SER A 42 -6.87 6.90 -7.57
N THR A 43 -5.87 7.60 -8.13
CA THR A 43 -4.74 8.12 -7.37
C THR A 43 -5.18 9.16 -6.34
N ALA A 44 -6.06 10.10 -6.71
CA ALA A 44 -6.57 11.09 -5.76
C ALA A 44 -7.33 10.43 -4.60
N PHE A 45 -8.12 9.40 -4.87
CA PHE A 45 -8.80 8.63 -3.85
C PHE A 45 -7.83 7.85 -2.96
N GLY A 46 -6.79 7.22 -3.53
CA GLY A 46 -5.73 6.55 -2.79
C GLY A 46 -5.00 7.50 -1.84
N LEU A 47 -4.59 8.68 -2.35
CA LEU A 47 -3.97 9.73 -1.53
C LEU A 47 -4.90 10.22 -0.42
N PHE A 48 -6.19 10.39 -0.70
CA PHE A 48 -7.18 10.75 0.31
C PHE A 48 -7.28 9.70 1.41
N LEU A 49 -7.31 8.41 1.06
CA LEU A 49 -7.32 7.33 2.04
C LEU A 49 -6.05 7.33 2.91
N VAL A 50 -4.87 7.47 2.29
CA VAL A 50 -3.59 7.54 3.03
C VAL A 50 -3.59 8.72 4.00
N TRP A 51 -4.06 9.89 3.54
CA TRP A 51 -4.20 11.08 4.38
C TRP A 51 -5.16 10.86 5.55
N PHE A 52 -6.35 10.35 5.26
CA PHE A 52 -7.40 10.13 6.25
C PHE A 52 -6.94 9.13 7.33
N LEU A 53 -6.38 8.00 6.91
CA LEU A 53 -5.89 6.97 7.82
C LEU A 53 -4.68 7.46 8.64
N GLY A 54 -3.74 8.17 8.00
CA GLY A 54 -2.61 8.79 8.69
C GLY A 54 -3.05 9.76 9.79
N ARG A 55 -4.03 10.63 9.48
CA ARG A 55 -4.61 11.56 10.47
C ARG A 55 -5.29 10.82 11.63
N ARG A 56 -6.04 9.75 11.37
CA ARG A 56 -6.70 8.94 12.42
C ARG A 56 -5.69 8.23 13.32
N LEU A 57 -4.59 7.73 12.77
CA LEU A 57 -3.50 7.13 13.55
C LEU A 57 -2.78 8.18 14.41
N LEU A 58 -2.52 9.38 13.88
CA LEU A 58 -1.92 10.48 14.63
C LEU A 58 -2.86 11.04 15.71
N ALA A 59 -4.17 10.99 15.48
CA ALA A 59 -5.20 11.30 16.49
C ALA A 59 -5.38 10.18 17.53
N LYS A 60 -4.45 9.22 17.61
CA LYS A 60 -4.44 8.12 18.57
C LYS A 60 -5.71 7.26 18.55
N SER A 61 -6.36 7.11 17.41
CA SER A 61 -7.54 6.23 17.33
C SER A 61 -7.15 4.75 17.37
N GLY A 62 -7.41 4.09 18.49
CA GLY A 62 -7.17 2.65 18.66
C GLY A 62 -8.00 1.77 17.73
N LEU A 63 -9.22 2.19 17.38
CA LEU A 63 -10.09 1.49 16.43
C LEU A 63 -9.44 1.39 15.05
N TRP A 64 -9.00 2.51 14.48
CA TRP A 64 -8.37 2.52 13.16
C TRP A 64 -7.05 1.76 13.15
N ARG A 65 -6.29 1.79 14.25
CA ARG A 65 -5.11 0.94 14.41
C ARG A 65 -5.47 -0.55 14.35
N ALA A 66 -6.51 -0.99 15.06
CA ALA A 66 -6.93 -2.39 15.07
C ALA A 66 -7.40 -2.84 13.68
N ILE A 67 -8.23 -2.03 13.01
CA ILE A 67 -8.70 -2.29 11.64
C ILE A 67 -7.50 -2.42 10.69
N LEU A 68 -6.58 -1.46 10.70
CA LEU A 68 -5.40 -1.47 9.82
C LEU A 68 -4.45 -2.63 10.12
N LEU A 69 -4.35 -3.05 11.38
CA LEU A 69 -3.54 -4.21 11.76
C LEU A 69 -4.12 -5.50 11.15
N VAL A 70 -5.43 -5.68 11.22
CA VAL A 70 -6.11 -6.83 10.58
C VAL A 70 -5.97 -6.77 9.06
N LEU A 71 -6.26 -5.62 8.45
CA LEU A 71 -6.18 -5.44 7.00
C LEU A 71 -4.75 -5.63 6.48
N SER A 72 -3.74 -5.11 7.17
CA SER A 72 -2.34 -5.28 6.78
C SER A 72 -1.83 -6.71 6.97
N GLY A 73 -2.25 -7.40 8.02
CA GLY A 73 -1.95 -8.81 8.22
C GLY A 73 -2.56 -9.68 7.13
N PHE A 74 -3.85 -9.51 6.86
CA PHE A 74 -4.55 -10.23 5.79
C PHE A 74 -3.99 -9.89 4.41
N GLY A 75 -3.77 -8.60 4.13
CA GLY A 75 -3.23 -8.11 2.87
C GLY A 75 -1.83 -8.65 2.58
N ALA A 76 -0.98 -8.80 3.60
CA ALA A 76 0.34 -9.43 3.43
C ALA A 76 0.22 -10.91 3.03
N VAL A 77 -0.65 -11.68 3.70
CA VAL A 77 -0.83 -13.11 3.40
C VAL A 77 -1.49 -13.31 2.04
N ALA A 78 -2.65 -12.70 1.81
CA ALA A 78 -3.39 -12.82 0.56
C ALA A 78 -2.58 -12.27 -0.62
N GLY A 79 -1.90 -11.14 -0.42
CA GLY A 79 -1.02 -10.55 -1.43
C GLY A 79 0.18 -11.43 -1.76
N THR A 80 0.74 -12.16 -0.79
CA THR A 80 1.85 -13.10 -1.05
C THR A 80 1.41 -14.22 -1.98
N LEU A 81 0.23 -14.80 -1.74
CA LEU A 81 -0.36 -15.82 -2.62
C LEU A 81 -0.62 -15.29 -4.03
N ALA A 82 -1.20 -14.08 -4.13
CA ALA A 82 -1.45 -13.43 -5.42
C ALA A 82 -0.15 -13.14 -6.18
N THR A 83 0.88 -12.64 -5.49
CA THR A 83 2.21 -12.37 -6.06
C THR A 83 2.86 -13.66 -6.54
N GLY A 84 2.79 -14.73 -5.75
CA GLY A 84 3.31 -16.05 -6.14
C GLY A 84 2.63 -16.60 -7.38
N LYS A 85 1.31 -16.44 -7.50
CA LYS A 85 0.56 -16.81 -8.71
C LYS A 85 1.02 -16.01 -9.93
N LEU A 86 1.17 -14.68 -9.80
CA LEU A 86 1.67 -13.83 -10.89
C LEU A 86 3.09 -14.20 -11.32
N ALA A 87 3.98 -14.47 -10.36
CA ALA A 87 5.34 -14.91 -10.62
C ALA A 87 5.36 -16.26 -11.34
N TRP A 88 4.49 -17.20 -10.95
CA TRP A 88 4.35 -18.48 -11.62
C TRP A 88 3.85 -18.33 -13.06
N THR A 89 2.83 -17.52 -13.30
CA THR A 89 2.34 -17.21 -14.65
C THR A 89 3.42 -16.55 -15.50
N PHE A 90 4.23 -15.67 -14.91
CA PHE A 90 5.37 -15.06 -15.60
C PHE A 90 6.38 -16.11 -16.06
N LEU A 91 6.75 -17.10 -15.23
CA LEU A 91 7.70 -18.16 -15.61
C LEU A 91 7.19 -19.02 -16.78
N GLN A 92 5.88 -19.08 -16.99
CA GLN A 92 5.27 -19.83 -18.10
C GLN A 92 5.18 -19.02 -19.40
N THR A 93 5.05 -17.70 -19.31
CA THR A 93 4.71 -16.83 -20.45
C THR A 93 5.79 -15.82 -20.82
N PHE A 94 6.76 -15.57 -19.94
CA PHE A 94 7.85 -14.60 -20.09
C PHE A 94 7.38 -13.21 -20.57
N SER A 95 6.20 -12.77 -20.12
CA SER A 95 5.66 -11.45 -20.46
C SER A 95 6.20 -10.37 -19.54
N PHE A 96 6.79 -9.32 -20.12
CA PHE A 96 7.27 -8.15 -19.38
C PHE A 96 6.14 -7.46 -18.57
N GLY A 97 4.92 -7.44 -19.09
CA GLY A 97 3.77 -6.88 -18.37
C GLY A 97 3.46 -7.65 -17.08
N LEU A 98 3.56 -8.99 -17.11
CA LEU A 98 3.39 -9.81 -15.91
C LEU A 98 4.52 -9.62 -14.91
N LEU A 99 5.75 -9.39 -15.36
CA LEU A 99 6.88 -9.06 -14.50
C LEU A 99 6.62 -7.77 -13.72
N VAL A 100 6.19 -6.70 -14.40
CA VAL A 100 5.85 -5.42 -13.74
C VAL A 100 4.73 -5.59 -12.72
N ASN A 101 3.68 -6.33 -13.07
CA ASN A 101 2.57 -6.61 -12.15
C ASN A 101 3.00 -7.44 -10.94
N ALA A 102 3.88 -8.44 -11.13
CA ALA A 102 4.42 -9.23 -10.03
C ALA A 102 5.29 -8.39 -9.09
N ILE A 103 6.10 -7.48 -9.63
CA ILE A 103 6.92 -6.54 -8.82
C ILE A 103 6.01 -5.62 -8.01
N LEU A 104 4.99 -5.02 -8.63
CA LEU A 104 4.03 -4.16 -7.94
C LEU A 104 3.28 -4.90 -6.84
N ALA A 105 2.81 -6.12 -7.11
CA ALA A 105 2.17 -6.97 -6.11
C ALA A 105 3.12 -7.28 -4.94
N GLY A 106 4.40 -7.55 -5.22
CA GLY A 106 5.43 -7.74 -4.20
C GLY A 106 5.66 -6.49 -3.34
N ILE A 107 5.67 -5.29 -3.94
CA ILE A 107 5.77 -4.03 -3.21
C ILE A 107 4.55 -3.83 -2.30
N ILE A 108 3.34 -4.13 -2.78
CA ILE A 108 2.10 -4.07 -1.97
C ILE A 108 2.21 -5.01 -0.76
N VAL A 109 2.68 -6.24 -0.96
CA VAL A 109 2.90 -7.21 0.13
C VAL A 109 3.91 -6.66 1.15
N TYR A 110 5.03 -6.14 0.67
CA TYR A 110 6.05 -5.54 1.52
C TYR A 110 5.48 -4.35 2.32
N MET A 111 4.69 -3.49 1.70
CA MET A 111 4.05 -2.35 2.34
C MET A 111 3.04 -2.79 3.42
N ASN A 112 2.28 -3.85 3.18
CA ASN A 112 1.38 -4.44 4.16
C ASN A 112 2.16 -5.06 5.33
N ALA A 113 3.20 -5.86 5.05
CA ALA A 113 4.06 -6.43 6.08
C ALA A 113 4.77 -5.35 6.92
N ARG A 114 5.22 -4.27 6.28
CA ARG A 114 5.81 -3.10 6.95
C ARG A 114 4.78 -2.39 7.82
N SER A 115 3.55 -2.19 7.32
CA SER A 115 2.46 -1.60 8.08
C SER A 115 2.15 -2.42 9.34
N PHE A 116 2.05 -3.74 9.20
CA PHE A 116 1.82 -4.64 10.32
C PHE A 116 2.93 -4.54 11.38
N ARG A 117 4.21 -4.55 10.96
CA ARG A 117 5.37 -4.39 11.86
C ARG A 117 5.35 -3.04 12.60
N VAL A 118 5.03 -1.94 11.92
CA VAL A 118 4.95 -0.62 12.55
C VAL A 118 3.80 -0.53 13.54
N LEU A 119 2.61 -1.05 13.18
CA LEU A 119 1.41 -0.98 14.04
C LEU A 119 1.49 -1.89 15.27
N THR A 120 2.30 -2.96 15.21
CA THR A 120 2.57 -3.88 16.32
C THR A 120 3.75 -3.47 17.20
N ASP A 121 4.55 -2.50 16.77
CA ASP A 121 5.71 -2.02 17.52
C ASP A 121 5.31 -1.52 18.93
N LYS A 122 6.08 -1.92 19.95
CA LYS A 122 5.80 -1.58 21.36
C LYS A 122 5.65 -0.07 21.57
N SER A 123 6.50 0.72 20.92
CA SER A 123 6.45 2.20 21.00
C SER A 123 5.18 2.77 20.37
N VAL A 124 4.72 2.19 19.27
CA VAL A 124 3.49 2.59 18.60
C VAL A 124 2.29 2.16 19.44
N ARG A 125 2.25 0.92 19.93
CA ARG A 125 1.18 0.46 20.82
C ARG A 125 1.04 1.33 22.08
N ALA A 126 2.15 1.70 22.71
CA ALA A 126 2.16 2.58 23.88
C ALA A 126 1.68 4.00 23.57
N TYR A 127 1.79 4.46 22.32
CA TYR A 127 1.32 5.78 21.90
C TYR A 127 -0.21 5.89 21.83
N PHE A 128 -0.91 4.76 21.67
CA PHE A 128 -2.37 4.66 21.64
C PHE A 128 -3.00 4.31 23.00
N ALA A 129 -2.18 4.04 24.02
CA ALA A 129 -2.61 3.90 25.41
C ALA A 129 -2.67 5.28 26.08
#